data_AF-A0A3D4SW39-F1
#
_entry.id   AF-A0A3D4SW39-F1
#
_cell.length_a   1.000
_cell.length_b   1.000
_cell.length_c   1.000
_cell.angle_alpha   90.00
_cell.angle_beta   90.00
_cell.angle_gamma   90.00
#
_symmetry.space_group_name_H-M   'P 1'
#
loop_
_entity.id
_entity.type
_entity.pdbx_description
1 polymer ?
#
loop_
_entity_poly.entity_id
_entity_poly.type
_entity_poly.pdbx_seq_one_letter_code
_entity_poly.pdbx_strand_id
1 'polypeptide(L)' 'MKYRDLVQRLHAAGFVRTRQGKGDHEVWTAPCLDRPVIITRTREVSPAVTRNALKAIERITKG' A
#
# COMPACT_ATOMS: atom_id res chain seq x y z
N MET A 1 9.50 4.58 7.02
CA MET A 1 9.79 4.01 5.69
C MET A 1 9.53 5.10 4.66
N LYS A 2 10.41 5.29 3.67
CA LYS A 2 10.14 6.30 2.63
C LYS A 2 8.97 5.83 1.78
N TYR A 3 8.16 6.78 1.31
CA TYR A 3 7.03 6.47 0.44
C TYR A 3 7.46 5.67 -0.80
N ARG A 4 8.60 6.03 -1.41
CA ARG A 4 9.15 5.33 -2.58
C ARG A 4 9.40 3.84 -2.29
N ASP A 5 9.99 3.53 -1.13
CA ASP A 5 10.31 2.15 -0.76
C ASP A 5 9.02 1.33 -0.53
N LEU A 6 7.99 1.96 0.06
CA LEU A 6 6.70 1.31 0.27
C LEU A 6 5.99 1.03 -1.05
N VAL A 7 5.99 2.00 -1.96
CA VAL A 7 5.40 1.86 -3.31
C VAL A 7 6.10 0.78 -4.11
N GLN A 8 7.43 0.70 -4.07
CA GLN A 8 8.18 -0.37 -4.72
C GLN A 8 7.78 -1.76 -4.21
N ARG A 9 7.63 -1.91 -2.88
CA ARG A 9 7.18 -3.17 -2.27
C ARG A 9 5.75 -3.53 -2.68
N LEU A 10 4.85 -2.55 -2.73
CA LEU A 10 3.48 -2.74 -3.19
C LEU A 10 3.44 -3.21 -4.64
N HIS A 11 4.16 -2.53 -5.54
CA HIS A 11 4.25 -2.95 -6.94
C HIS A 11 4.89 -4.34 -7.12
N ALA A 12 5.97 -4.63 -6.38
CA ALA A 12 6.62 -5.94 -6.44
C ALA A 12 5.69 -7.08 -5.97
N ALA A 13 4.76 -6.77 -5.06
CA ALA A 13 3.73 -7.70 -4.62
C ALA A 13 2.48 -7.73 -5.53
N GLY A 14 2.47 -6.99 -6.65
CA GLY A 14 1.35 -6.98 -7.59
C GLY A 14 0.20 -6.04 -7.23
N PHE A 15 0.40 -5.11 -6.29
CA PHE A 15 -0.58 -4.06 -6.04
C PHE A 15 -0.59 -3.03 -7.16
N VAL A 16 -1.79 -2.57 -7.48
CA VAL A 16 -2.05 -1.48 -8.42
C VAL A 16 -2.70 -0.31 -7.69
N ARG A 17 -2.26 0.90 -8.02
CA ARG A 17 -2.93 2.12 -7.58
C ARG A 17 -4.22 2.28 -8.39
N THR A 18 -5.37 2.28 -7.72
CA THR A 18 -6.68 2.39 -8.40
C THR A 18 -7.17 3.82 -8.49
N ARG A 19 -7.00 4.60 -7.41
CA ARG A 19 -7.43 6.00 -7.39
C ARG A 19 -6.67 6.83 -6.38
N GLN A 20 -6.72 8.15 -6.59
CA GLN A 20 -6.39 9.12 -5.55
C GLN A 20 -7.60 9.27 -4.62
N GLY A 21 -7.37 9.09 -3.32
CA GLY A 21 -8.33 9.42 -2.27
C GLY A 21 -8.34 10.92 -1.97
N LYS A 22 -8.89 11.31 -0.82
CA LYS A 22 -8.94 12.72 -0.40
C LYS A 22 -7.53 13.25 -0.08
N GLY A 23 -7.11 14.32 -0.74
CA GLY A 23 -5.79 14.94 -0.55
C GLY A 23 -4.65 14.03 -1.02
N ASP A 24 -3.70 13.77 -0.14
CA ASP A 24 -2.52 12.94 -0.45
C ASP A 24 -2.77 11.43 -0.27
N HIS A 25 -4.00 11.01 0.01
CA HIS A 25 -4.31 9.58 0.14
C HIS A 25 -4.33 8.92 -1.24
N GLU A 26 -3.78 7.72 -1.34
CA GLU A 26 -3.79 6.87 -2.53
C GLU A 26 -4.36 5.51 -2.14
N VAL A 27 -5.24 4.99 -3.00
CA VAL A 27 -5.89 3.70 -2.80
C VAL A 27 -5.19 2.66 -3.66
N TRP A 28 -4.74 1.59 -3.03
CA TRP A 28 -4.00 0.49 -3.63
C TRP A 28 -4.76 -0.83 -3.43
N THR A 29 -4.87 -1.62 -4.48
CA THR A 29 -5.56 -2.92 -4.48
C THR A 29 -4.68 -3.99 -5.10
N ALA A 30 -4.91 -5.25 -4.78
CA ALA A 30 -4.28 -6.39 -5.43
C ALA A 30 -5.33 -7.46 -5.74
N PRO A 31 -5.09 -8.37 -6.71
CA PRO A 31 -5.89 -9.59 -6.84
C PRO A 31 -5.89 -10.35 -5.51
N CYS A 32 -7.04 -10.92 -5.14
CA CYS A 32 -7.24 -11.65 -3.87
C CYS A 32 -7.26 -10.78 -2.58
N LEU A 33 -7.28 -9.45 -2.70
CA LEU A 33 -7.37 -8.56 -1.54
C LEU A 33 -8.81 -8.03 -1.33
N ASP A 34 -9.46 -8.45 -0.25
CA ASP A 34 -10.83 -8.02 0.08
C ASP A 34 -10.95 -6.54 0.45
N ARG A 35 -9.86 -5.92 0.94
CA ARG A 35 -9.87 -4.53 1.41
C ARG A 35 -8.68 -3.74 0.85
N PRO A 36 -8.92 -2.57 0.21
CA PRO A 36 -7.84 -1.74 -0.31
C PRO A 36 -6.92 -1.23 0.81
N VAL A 37 -5.66 -1.06 0.48
CA VAL A 37 -4.68 -0.36 1.31
C VAL A 37 -4.70 1.11 0.95
N ILE A 38 -4.77 1.97 1.97
CA ILE A 38 -4.68 3.41 1.79
C ILE A 38 -3.31 3.86 2.29
N ILE A 39 -2.52 4.49 1.41
CA ILE A 39 -1.24 5.10 1.76
C ILE A 39 -1.32 6.60 1.54
N THR A 40 -0.50 7.38 2.27
CA THR A 40 -0.41 8.82 2.05
C THR A 40 0.89 9.18 1.33
N ARG A 41 0.79 10.02 0.31
CA ARG A 41 1.93 10.54 -0.45
C ARG A 41 2.68 11.57 0.39
N THR A 42 3.68 11.09 1.12
CA THR A 42 4.48 11.86 2.07
C THR A 42 5.96 11.52 1.87
N ARG A 43 6.89 12.30 2.44
CA ARG A 43 8.32 11.96 2.38
C ARG A 43 8.59 10.66 3.15
N GLU A 44 7.99 10.55 4.33
CA GLU A 44 8.01 9.37 5.17
C GLU A 44 6.59 8.95 5.53
N VAL A 45 6.29 7.68 5.26
CA VAL A 45 4.99 7.11 5.59
C VAL A 45 4.97 6.73 7.06
N SER A 46 3.87 7.03 7.74
CA SER A 46 3.72 6.74 9.17
C SER A 46 3.91 5.23 9.46
N PRO A 47 4.42 4.87 10.65
CA PRO A 47 4.63 3.47 11.02
C PRO A 47 3.35 2.63 10.96
N ALA A 48 2.20 3.21 11.34
CA ALA A 48 0.92 2.53 11.30
C ALA A 48 0.48 2.18 9.88
N VAL A 49 0.58 3.13 8.94
CA VAL A 49 0.25 2.91 7.52
C VAL A 49 1.20 1.91 6.90
N THR A 50 2.51 2.05 7.18
CA THR A 50 3.53 1.10 6.72
C THR A 50 3.21 -0.33 7.17
N ARG A 51 2.91 -0.51 8.46
CA ARG A 51 2.56 -1.83 9.01
C ARG A 51 1.31 -2.43 8.35
N ASN A 52 0.29 -1.62 8.11
CA ASN A 52 -0.93 -2.08 7.44
C ASN A 52 -0.67 -2.54 6.01
N ALA A 53 0.12 -1.76 5.25
CA ALA A 53 0.50 -2.11 3.89
C ALA A 53 1.35 -3.39 3.83
N LEU A 54 2.34 -3.54 4.72
CA LEU A 54 3.16 -4.75 4.80
C LEU A 54 2.34 -5.99 5.18
N LYS A 55 1.38 -5.87 6.10
CA LYS A 55 0.45 -6.97 6.43
C LYS A 55 -0.43 -7.36 5.24
N ALA A 56 -0.86 -6.40 4.44
CA ALA A 56 -1.64 -6.69 3.23
C ALA A 56 -0.79 -7.42 2.19
N ILE A 57 0.47 -7.01 2.00
CA ILE A 57 1.43 -7.72 1.16
C ILE A 57 1.59 -9.17 1.65
N GLU A 58 1.88 -9.36 2.95
CA GLU A 58 2.08 -10.70 3.51
C GLU A 58 0.87 -11.63 3.27
N ARG A 59 -0.36 -11.11 3.42
CA ARG A 59 -1.59 -11.87 3.17
C ARG A 59 -1.71 -12.37 1.74
N ILE A 60 -1.38 -11.53 0.75
CA ILE A 60 -1.50 -11.94 -0.66
C ILE A 60 -0.31 -12.79 -1.13
N THR A 61 0.85 -12.70 -0.45
CA THR A 61 2.03 -13.49 -0.83
C THR A 61 2.03 -14.89 -0.21
N LYS A 62 1.33 -15.07 0.92
CA LYS A 62 1.16 -16.36 1.60
C LYS A 62 -0.16 -17.06 1.26
N GLY A 63 -1.03 -16.41 0.50
CA GLY A 63 -2.32 -16.95 0.06
C GLY A 63 -2.23 -17.65 -1.29
#